data_AF-A0A0X1KRK2-F1
#
_entry.id   AF-A0A0X1KRK2-F1
#
_cell.length_a   1.000
_cell.length_b   1.000
_cell.length_c   1.000
_cell.angle_alpha   90.00
_cell.angle_beta   90.00
_cell.angle_gamma   90.00
#
_symmetry.space_group_name_H-M   'P 1'
#
loop_
_entity.id
_entity.type
_entity.pdbx_description
1 polymer ?
#
loop_
_entity_poly.entity_id
_entity_poly.type
_entity_poly.pdbx_seq_one_letter_code
_entity_poly.pdbx_strand_id
1 'polypeptide(L)'
;MCRMVGFCFETNQEINGFFEHLQRMAKMGKNAPHNHGWGIYALFDDAVIYYRSPKPVYEEELIPLKARVGILHARKASEHLPVSFIQLHPFTDNHGKAFCHNGTIYDIPFVSIESDTFSYFVKIKDFSSYEELAERIRNVAESHKHTGMNFLMVNDDELIVYCGYSQNEDYYTLWYDDSLGFVVASEPMNDNFKPMENKTMLVVRDGRIEKVLRV
;
A
#
# COMPACT_ATOMS: atom_id res chain seq x y z
N MET A 1 -10.95 -7.07 -1.56
CA MET A 1 -9.73 -6.87 -0.76
C MET A 1 -8.52 -7.04 -1.65
N CYS A 2 -7.53 -6.17 -1.56
CA CYS A 2 -6.59 -5.83 -2.62
C CYS A 2 -5.23 -6.53 -2.51
N ARG A 3 -4.33 -6.25 -3.44
CA ARG A 3 -2.92 -6.65 -3.41
C ARG A 3 -2.01 -5.44 -3.58
N MET A 4 -0.95 -5.39 -2.79
CA MET A 4 -0.04 -4.26 -2.73
C MET A 4 1.41 -4.72 -2.77
N VAL A 5 2.26 -3.90 -3.36
CA VAL A 5 3.72 -3.99 -3.26
C VAL A 5 4.27 -2.60 -2.93
N GLY A 6 5.22 -2.51 -2.02
CA GLY A 6 5.95 -1.30 -1.69
C GLY A 6 7.44 -1.58 -1.73
N PHE A 7 8.24 -0.60 -2.10
CA PHE A 7 9.68 -0.73 -2.14
C PHE A 7 10.37 0.60 -1.79
N CYS A 8 11.58 0.49 -1.25
CA CYS A 8 12.46 1.60 -0.95
C CYS A 8 13.91 1.12 -1.12
N PHE A 9 14.73 1.91 -1.80
CA PHE A 9 16.14 1.64 -2.09
C PHE A 9 16.97 2.89 -1.85
N GLU A 10 18.28 2.73 -1.75
CA GLU A 10 19.24 3.84 -1.70
C GLU A 10 19.36 4.56 -3.05
N THR A 11 19.22 3.82 -4.16
CA THR A 11 19.32 4.35 -5.53
C THR A 11 18.22 3.76 -6.41
N ASN A 12 17.99 4.33 -7.60
CA ASN A 12 17.00 3.79 -8.52
C ASN A 12 17.33 2.34 -8.92
N GLN A 13 16.40 1.42 -8.65
CA GLN A 13 16.50 0.01 -9.02
C GLN A 13 15.45 -0.34 -10.07
N GLU A 14 15.66 -1.41 -10.82
CA GLU A 14 14.62 -1.96 -11.68
C GLU A 14 13.48 -2.54 -10.84
N ILE A 15 12.25 -2.17 -11.17
CA ILE A 15 11.06 -2.56 -10.41
C ILE A 15 10.16 -3.56 -11.13
N ASN A 16 10.63 -4.07 -12.27
CA ASN A 16 9.86 -4.97 -13.15
C ASN A 16 9.37 -6.22 -12.41
N GLY A 17 10.23 -6.85 -11.61
CA GLY A 17 9.86 -8.02 -10.80
C GLY A 17 8.73 -7.74 -9.81
N PHE A 18 8.63 -6.50 -9.29
CA PHE A 18 7.54 -6.10 -8.39
C PHE A 18 6.22 -5.95 -9.13
N PHE A 19 6.27 -5.47 -10.38
CA PHE A 19 5.11 -5.41 -11.24
C PHE A 19 4.62 -6.82 -11.62
N GLU A 20 5.51 -7.70 -12.06
CA GLU A 20 5.19 -9.10 -12.37
C GLU A 20 4.60 -9.83 -11.15
N HIS A 21 5.18 -9.60 -9.97
CA HIS A 21 4.65 -10.16 -8.73
C HIS A 21 3.26 -9.61 -8.41
N LEU A 22 3.00 -8.31 -8.61
CA LEU A 22 1.66 -7.75 -8.47
C LEU A 22 0.68 -8.36 -9.47
N GLN A 23 1.08 -8.56 -10.74
CA GLN A 23 0.27 -9.24 -11.76
C GLN A 23 -0.09 -10.66 -11.33
N ARG A 24 0.88 -11.41 -10.83
CA ARG A 24 0.69 -12.77 -10.34
C ARG A 24 -0.29 -12.81 -9.15
N MET A 25 -0.08 -11.96 -8.15
CA MET A 25 -0.98 -11.85 -6.99
C MET A 25 -2.39 -11.45 -7.41
N ALA A 26 -2.52 -10.51 -8.35
CA ALA A 26 -3.81 -10.04 -8.82
C ALA A 26 -4.59 -11.12 -9.59
N LYS A 27 -3.90 -11.95 -10.38
CA LYS A 27 -4.52 -12.98 -11.23
C LYS A 27 -4.78 -14.30 -10.50
N MET A 28 -3.85 -14.70 -9.63
CA MET A 28 -3.82 -16.07 -9.05
C MET A 28 -3.57 -16.11 -7.54
N GLY A 29 -3.31 -14.96 -6.90
CA GLY A 29 -3.07 -14.89 -5.46
C GLY A 29 -4.34 -15.14 -4.63
N LYS A 30 -4.25 -14.96 -3.31
CA LYS A 30 -5.40 -15.24 -2.44
C LYS A 30 -6.56 -14.30 -2.76
N ASN A 31 -7.76 -14.86 -2.79
CA ASN A 31 -9.00 -14.18 -3.18
C ASN A 31 -8.90 -13.47 -4.54
N ALA A 32 -8.08 -13.96 -5.48
CA ALA A 32 -8.13 -13.54 -6.87
C ALA A 32 -9.50 -13.85 -7.51
N PRO A 33 -9.83 -13.21 -8.65
CA PRO A 33 -9.08 -12.14 -9.29
C PRO A 33 -9.24 -10.79 -8.57
N HIS A 34 -8.21 -9.95 -8.67
CA HIS A 34 -8.16 -8.55 -8.26
C HIS A 34 -8.17 -7.68 -9.53
N ASN A 35 -9.35 -7.57 -10.13
CA ASN A 35 -9.55 -7.08 -11.50
C ASN A 35 -10.29 -5.74 -11.58
N HIS A 36 -10.40 -5.01 -10.46
CA HIS A 36 -11.12 -3.73 -10.39
C HIS A 36 -10.19 -2.51 -10.56
N GLY A 37 -9.13 -2.67 -11.34
CA GLY A 37 -8.12 -1.65 -11.64
C GLY A 37 -6.81 -1.79 -10.86
N TRP A 38 -5.82 -0.98 -11.22
CA TRP A 38 -4.52 -0.90 -10.55
C TRP A 38 -3.92 0.50 -10.63
N GLY A 39 -2.84 0.72 -9.89
CA GLY A 39 -2.01 1.90 -10.05
C GLY A 39 -0.64 1.80 -9.41
N ILE A 40 0.19 2.80 -9.72
CA ILE A 40 1.55 2.99 -9.21
C ILE A 40 1.76 4.46 -8.85
N TYR A 41 2.50 4.69 -7.78
CA TYR A 41 3.18 5.94 -7.48
C TYR A 41 4.61 5.59 -7.10
N ALA A 42 5.59 6.14 -7.80
CA ALA A 42 7.00 5.88 -7.53
C ALA A 42 7.88 7.10 -7.85
N LEU A 43 9.00 7.22 -7.15
CA LEU A 43 9.99 8.27 -7.32
C LEU A 43 11.18 7.74 -8.11
N PHE A 44 11.57 8.49 -9.15
CA PHE A 44 12.76 8.25 -9.96
C PHE A 44 13.54 9.57 -10.05
N ASP A 45 14.64 9.68 -9.31
CA ASP A 45 15.35 10.94 -9.11
C ASP A 45 14.36 12.06 -8.69
N ASP A 46 14.32 13.16 -9.44
CA ASP A 46 13.42 14.30 -9.21
C ASP A 46 12.04 14.13 -9.88
N ALA A 47 11.76 12.97 -10.47
CA ALA A 47 10.53 12.69 -11.20
C ALA A 47 9.59 11.75 -10.42
N VAL A 48 8.29 11.95 -10.65
CA VAL A 48 7.23 11.08 -10.14
C VAL A 48 6.65 10.26 -11.29
N ILE A 49 6.67 8.94 -11.14
CA ILE A 49 5.95 7.99 -11.96
C ILE A 49 4.57 7.79 -11.31
N TYR A 50 3.52 8.26 -11.96
CA TYR A 50 2.14 8.08 -11.48
C TYR A 50 1.24 7.58 -12.61
N TYR A 51 0.60 6.44 -12.38
CA TYR A 51 -0.33 5.86 -13.34
C TYR A 51 -1.44 5.09 -12.62
N ARG A 52 -2.67 5.17 -13.14
CA ARG A 52 -3.81 4.38 -12.69
C ARG A 52 -4.62 3.92 -13.89
N SER A 53 -5.12 2.70 -13.84
CA SER A 53 -5.93 2.11 -14.90
C SER A 53 -7.09 1.32 -14.30
N PRO A 54 -8.31 1.43 -14.87
CA PRO A 54 -9.42 0.57 -14.49
C PRO A 54 -9.24 -0.85 -15.02
N LYS A 55 -8.30 -1.10 -15.94
CA LYS A 55 -7.98 -2.45 -16.41
C LYS A 55 -7.29 -3.25 -15.31
N PRO A 56 -7.41 -4.58 -15.30
CA PRO A 56 -6.63 -5.42 -14.42
C PRO A 56 -5.13 -5.30 -14.74
N VAL A 57 -4.28 -5.25 -13.72
CA VAL A 57 -2.81 -5.13 -13.91
C VAL A 57 -2.23 -6.28 -14.75
N TYR A 58 -2.81 -7.48 -14.68
CA TYR A 58 -2.34 -8.67 -15.40
C TYR A 58 -2.70 -8.67 -16.90
N GLU A 59 -3.41 -7.65 -17.39
CA GLU A 59 -3.67 -7.40 -18.81
C GLU A 59 -2.76 -6.32 -19.39
N GLU A 60 -1.93 -5.69 -18.56
CA GLU A 60 -1.07 -4.57 -18.95
C GLU A 60 0.32 -5.08 -19.31
N GLU A 61 0.92 -4.44 -20.31
CA GLU A 61 2.29 -4.74 -20.72
C GLU A 61 3.28 -4.10 -19.75
N LEU A 62 4.33 -4.85 -19.43
CA LEU A 62 5.40 -4.39 -18.57
C LEU A 62 6.28 -3.41 -19.33
N ILE A 63 6.30 -2.15 -18.87
CA ILE A 63 7.28 -1.16 -19.31
C ILE A 63 8.47 -1.25 -18.36
N PRO A 64 9.71 -1.39 -18.85
CA PRO A 64 10.89 -1.32 -17.99
C PRO A 64 10.95 0.01 -17.25
N LEU A 65 10.87 -0.05 -15.92
CA LEU A 65 10.89 1.12 -15.06
C LEU A 65 11.97 0.96 -13.99
N LYS A 66 12.57 2.11 -13.67
CA LYS A 66 13.44 2.25 -12.51
C LYS A 66 12.81 3.22 -11.54
N ALA A 67 12.97 2.95 -10.25
CA ALA A 67 12.53 3.83 -9.19
C ALA A 67 13.28 3.54 -7.89
N ARG A 68 13.35 4.53 -7.01
CA ARG A 68 13.97 4.41 -5.68
C ARG A 68 12.96 4.07 -4.61
N VAL A 69 11.78 4.72 -4.60
CA VAL A 69 10.72 4.51 -3.62
C VAL A 69 9.39 4.42 -4.34
N GLY A 70 8.50 3.51 -3.95
CA GLY A 70 7.20 3.47 -4.58
C GLY A 70 6.25 2.43 -4.03
N ILE A 71 5.01 2.55 -4.48
CA ILE A 71 3.89 1.70 -4.11
C ILE A 71 3.09 1.33 -5.36
N LEU A 72 2.72 0.06 -5.45
CA LEU A 72 1.82 -0.49 -6.46
C LEU A 72 0.61 -1.12 -5.79
N HIS A 73 -0.55 -1.03 -6.44
CA HIS A 73 -1.81 -1.55 -5.91
C HIS A 73 -2.66 -2.16 -7.01
N ALA A 74 -3.14 -3.38 -6.79
CA ALA A 74 -4.18 -4.03 -7.58
C ALA A 74 -5.46 -4.12 -6.76
N ARG A 75 -6.54 -3.57 -7.30
CA ARG A 75 -7.79 -3.34 -6.59
C ARG A 75 -8.74 -4.51 -6.75
N LYS A 76 -9.40 -4.84 -5.63
CA LYS A 76 -10.64 -5.60 -5.60
C LYS A 76 -11.62 -4.89 -4.68
N ALA A 77 -12.51 -4.09 -5.27
CA ALA A 77 -13.59 -3.39 -4.55
C ALA A 77 -14.41 -4.36 -3.67
N SER A 78 -14.81 -3.89 -2.50
CA SER A 78 -15.80 -4.56 -1.65
C SER A 78 -17.18 -4.48 -2.31
N GLU A 79 -18.05 -5.46 -2.07
CA GLU A 79 -19.32 -5.66 -2.81
C GLU A 79 -20.25 -4.43 -2.84
N HIS A 80 -20.14 -3.52 -1.87
CA HIS A 80 -20.98 -2.33 -1.74
C HIS A 80 -20.31 -1.03 -2.17
N LEU A 81 -19.06 -1.07 -2.65
CA LEU A 81 -18.32 0.13 -3.03
C LEU A 81 -18.30 0.32 -4.56
N PRO A 82 -18.36 1.57 -5.05
CA PRO A 82 -18.34 1.84 -6.47
C PRO A 82 -17.04 1.34 -7.12
N VAL A 83 -17.16 0.65 -8.25
CA VAL A 83 -16.01 0.36 -9.13
C VAL A 83 -15.88 1.50 -10.13
N SER A 84 -15.15 2.55 -9.74
CA SER A 84 -14.82 3.63 -10.65
C SER A 84 -13.38 4.10 -10.51
N PHE A 85 -12.94 4.92 -11.47
CA PHE A 85 -11.59 5.48 -11.51
C PHE A 85 -11.24 6.29 -10.26
N ILE A 86 -12.20 7.02 -9.68
CA ILE A 86 -11.95 7.89 -8.53
C ILE A 86 -11.63 7.11 -7.24
N GLN A 87 -11.98 5.82 -7.15
CA GLN A 87 -11.60 4.95 -6.02
C GLN A 87 -10.32 4.12 -6.29
N LEU A 88 -9.64 4.34 -7.41
CA LEU A 88 -8.38 3.65 -7.71
C LEU A 88 -7.24 4.25 -6.90
N HIS A 89 -6.47 3.35 -6.28
CA HIS A 89 -5.23 3.67 -5.61
C HIS A 89 -4.08 3.82 -6.61
N PRO A 90 -2.99 4.52 -6.25
CA PRO A 90 -2.80 5.28 -5.02
C PRO A 90 -3.60 6.59 -4.98
N PHE A 91 -4.08 6.98 -3.80
CA PHE A 91 -4.55 8.35 -3.53
C PHE A 91 -3.35 9.26 -3.27
N THR A 92 -3.41 10.52 -3.70
CA THR A 92 -2.33 11.48 -3.48
C THR A 92 -2.86 12.76 -2.85
N ASP A 93 -1.99 13.47 -2.13
CA ASP A 93 -2.27 14.85 -1.71
C ASP A 93 -1.46 15.88 -2.52
N ASN A 94 -1.64 17.16 -2.21
CA ASN A 94 -0.96 18.26 -2.90
C ASN A 94 0.51 18.44 -2.46
N HIS A 95 0.99 17.63 -1.51
CA HIS A 95 2.36 17.66 -1.00
C HIS A 95 3.19 16.47 -1.49
N GLY A 96 2.65 15.64 -2.37
CA GLY A 96 3.36 14.49 -2.92
C GLY A 96 3.26 13.23 -2.07
N LYS A 97 2.41 13.19 -1.03
CA LYS A 97 2.12 11.92 -0.34
C LYS A 97 1.29 11.03 -1.24
N ALA A 98 1.59 9.74 -1.27
CA ALA A 98 0.80 8.74 -1.97
C ALA A 98 0.40 7.61 -1.03
N PHE A 99 -0.82 7.08 -1.16
CA PHE A 99 -1.40 6.16 -0.20
C PHE A 99 -2.19 5.02 -0.86
N CYS A 100 -1.90 3.81 -0.40
CA CYS A 100 -2.55 2.56 -0.77
C CYS A 100 -3.03 1.86 0.50
N HIS A 101 -4.23 1.27 0.47
CA HIS A 101 -4.68 0.43 1.58
C HIS A 101 -5.32 -0.88 1.12
N ASN A 102 -5.11 -1.90 1.96
CA ASN A 102 -5.73 -3.22 1.84
C ASN A 102 -6.47 -3.52 3.14
N GLY A 103 -7.76 -3.20 3.11
CA GLY A 103 -8.63 -3.32 4.25
C GLY A 103 -10.05 -2.95 3.90
N THR A 104 -10.93 -3.05 4.88
CA THR A 104 -12.24 -2.39 4.86
C THR A 104 -12.43 -1.80 6.23
N ILE A 105 -12.67 -0.50 6.30
CA ILE A 105 -13.04 0.22 7.52
C ILE A 105 -14.52 0.53 7.41
N TYR A 106 -15.31 -0.12 8.25
CA TYR A 106 -16.76 0.03 8.27
C TYR A 106 -17.14 1.32 8.99
N ASP A 107 -18.24 1.92 8.53
CA ASP A 107 -18.88 3.07 9.19
C ASP A 107 -17.98 4.33 9.32
N ILE A 108 -16.88 4.40 8.57
CA ILE A 108 -16.10 5.64 8.44
C ILE A 108 -16.85 6.61 7.51
N PRO A 109 -17.15 7.85 7.95
CA PRO A 109 -17.83 8.82 7.11
C PRO A 109 -17.01 9.17 5.87
N PHE A 110 -17.64 9.11 4.71
CA PHE A 110 -16.99 9.45 3.44
C PHE A 110 -16.69 10.94 3.33
N VAL A 111 -15.50 11.25 2.82
CA VAL A 111 -15.05 12.63 2.56
C VAL A 111 -14.84 12.80 1.06
N SER A 112 -15.73 13.55 0.39
CA SER A 112 -15.67 13.86 -1.06
C SER A 112 -15.79 12.69 -2.05
N ILE A 113 -15.34 11.49 -1.67
CA ILE A 113 -15.32 10.26 -2.47
C ILE A 113 -15.94 9.15 -1.62
N GLU A 114 -16.83 8.36 -2.22
CA GLU A 114 -17.35 7.12 -1.60
C GLU A 114 -16.26 6.04 -1.54
N SER A 115 -15.36 6.21 -0.58
CA SER A 115 -14.22 5.34 -0.31
C SER A 115 -13.83 5.44 1.16
N ASP A 116 -13.93 4.33 1.87
CA ASP A 116 -13.39 4.17 3.22
C ASP A 116 -11.90 4.48 3.26
N THR A 117 -11.20 4.08 2.20
CA THR A 117 -9.76 4.24 2.09
C THR A 117 -9.34 5.69 1.90
N PHE A 118 -10.03 6.45 1.05
CA PHE A 118 -9.76 7.89 0.93
C PHE A 118 -10.05 8.62 2.25
N SER A 119 -11.14 8.24 2.92
CA SER A 119 -11.49 8.80 4.23
C SER A 119 -10.45 8.47 5.30
N TYR A 120 -9.89 7.26 5.26
CA TYR A 120 -8.78 6.85 6.11
C TYR A 120 -7.52 7.67 5.83
N PHE A 121 -7.15 7.83 4.55
CA PHE A 121 -6.02 8.67 4.14
C PHE A 121 -6.16 10.11 4.67
N VAL A 122 -7.32 10.75 4.47
CA VAL A 122 -7.57 12.12 4.95
C VAL A 122 -7.42 12.25 6.47
N LYS A 123 -7.81 11.23 7.25
CA LYS A 123 -7.68 11.26 8.72
C LYS A 123 -6.24 11.17 9.21
N ILE A 124 -5.36 10.48 8.47
CA ILE A 124 -4.00 10.15 8.94
C ILE A 124 -2.88 10.90 8.22
N LYS A 125 -3.13 11.49 7.03
CA LYS A 125 -2.07 12.06 6.18
C LYS A 125 -1.34 13.27 6.79
N ASP A 126 -2.00 14.00 7.68
CA ASP A 126 -1.46 15.23 8.27
C ASP A 126 -0.93 14.89 9.66
N PHE A 127 0.37 14.61 9.74
CA PHE A 127 1.09 14.31 10.98
C PHE A 127 2.43 15.06 11.00
N SER A 128 2.87 15.42 12.21
CA SER A 128 4.16 16.09 12.47
C SER A 128 5.21 15.13 13.06
N SER A 129 4.79 13.94 13.48
CA SER A 129 5.66 12.88 14.00
C SER A 129 5.06 11.50 13.73
N TYR A 130 5.90 10.46 13.74
CA TYR A 130 5.44 9.07 13.58
C TYR A 130 4.59 8.60 14.76
N GLU A 131 4.82 9.13 15.96
CA GLU A 131 4.00 8.92 17.14
C GLU A 131 2.59 9.46 16.94
N GLU A 132 2.47 10.66 16.37
CA GLU A 132 1.17 11.25 16.03
C GLU A 132 0.46 10.42 14.95
N LEU A 133 1.19 9.95 13.92
CA LEU A 133 0.63 9.05 12.92
C LEU A 133 0.12 7.74 13.55
N ALA A 134 0.92 7.11 14.41
CA ALA A 134 0.51 5.91 15.15
C ALA A 134 -0.76 6.16 15.98
N GLU A 135 -0.81 7.28 16.69
CA GLU A 135 -1.99 7.66 17.47
C GLU A 135 -3.23 7.86 16.59
N ARG A 136 -3.09 8.51 15.43
CA ARG A 136 -4.20 8.66 14.48
C ARG A 136 -4.70 7.32 13.95
N ILE A 137 -3.79 6.37 13.69
CA ILE A 137 -4.15 5.02 13.28
C ILE A 137 -4.92 4.29 14.39
N ARG A 138 -4.46 4.36 15.65
CA ARG A 138 -5.18 3.79 16.81
C ARG A 138 -6.58 4.36 16.93
N ASN A 139 -6.72 5.67 16.86
CA ASN A 139 -8.01 6.35 16.94
C ASN A 139 -8.98 5.85 15.87
N VAL A 140 -8.52 5.64 14.63
CA VAL A 140 -9.37 5.05 13.58
C VAL A 140 -9.73 3.60 13.90
N ALA A 141 -8.77 2.78 14.35
CA ALA A 141 -8.98 1.38 14.69
C ALA A 141 -9.96 1.18 15.86
N GLU A 142 -9.93 2.06 16.85
CA GLU A 142 -10.82 2.04 18.02
C GLU A 142 -12.21 2.59 17.71
N SER A 143 -12.29 3.60 16.82
CA SER A 143 -13.56 4.26 16.47
C SER A 143 -14.38 3.49 15.44
N HIS A 144 -13.76 2.59 14.68
CA HIS A 144 -14.39 1.93 13.54
C HIS A 144 -14.10 0.44 13.52
N LYS A 145 -15.16 -0.36 13.30
CA LYS A 145 -15.00 -1.77 12.96
C LYS A 145 -14.22 -1.86 11.65
N HIS A 146 -13.28 -2.78 11.55
CA HIS A 146 -12.46 -2.95 10.35
C HIS A 146 -12.06 -4.42 10.15
N THR A 147 -11.57 -4.78 8.97
CA THR A 147 -11.00 -6.11 8.68
C THR A 147 -9.47 -6.07 8.69
N GLY A 148 -8.89 -5.39 7.70
CA GLY A 148 -7.52 -4.90 7.68
C GLY A 148 -7.52 -3.38 7.67
N MET A 149 -6.40 -2.80 8.08
CA MET A 149 -6.04 -1.39 7.96
C MET A 149 -4.65 -1.24 7.35
N ASN A 150 -4.14 -2.30 6.72
CA ASN A 150 -2.81 -2.27 6.10
C ASN A 150 -2.72 -1.12 5.12
N PHE A 151 -1.63 -0.37 5.20
CA PHE A 151 -1.35 0.65 4.21
C PHE A 151 0.12 0.72 3.84
N LEU A 152 0.34 1.25 2.64
CA LEU A 152 1.63 1.72 2.17
C LEU A 152 1.48 3.21 1.86
N MET A 153 2.38 4.03 2.39
CA MET A 153 2.40 5.46 2.17
C MET A 153 3.79 5.89 1.71
N VAL A 154 3.89 6.56 0.57
CA VAL A 154 5.07 7.35 0.23
C VAL A 154 4.90 8.72 0.85
N ASN A 155 5.87 9.15 1.65
CA ASN A 155 5.91 10.47 2.28
C ASN A 155 7.29 11.08 2.02
N ASP A 156 7.36 12.12 1.20
CA ASP A 156 8.62 12.61 0.64
C ASP A 156 9.43 11.44 0.02
N ASP A 157 10.62 11.15 0.53
CA ASP A 157 11.53 10.11 0.07
C ASP A 157 11.48 8.82 0.91
N GLU A 158 10.45 8.65 1.74
CA GLU A 158 10.30 7.50 2.63
C GLU A 158 9.09 6.64 2.29
N LEU A 159 9.19 5.36 2.66
CA LEU A 159 8.08 4.43 2.63
C LEU A 159 7.63 4.14 4.07
N ILE A 160 6.40 4.52 4.40
CA ILE A 160 5.74 4.15 5.64
C ILE A 160 4.83 2.95 5.36
N VAL A 161 5.03 1.87 6.12
CA VAL A 161 4.31 0.61 5.97
C VAL A 161 3.58 0.32 7.27
N TYR A 162 2.29 0.05 7.22
CA TYR A 162 1.53 -0.43 8.37
C TYR A 162 0.90 -1.78 8.07
N CYS A 163 1.15 -2.75 8.96
CA CYS A 163 0.47 -4.03 9.00
C CYS A 163 -0.43 -4.04 10.23
N GLY A 164 -1.75 -4.04 10.02
CA GLY A 164 -2.75 -3.98 11.07
C GLY A 164 -4.05 -4.65 10.61
N TYR A 165 -4.49 -5.68 11.32
CA TYR A 165 -5.71 -6.40 11.02
C TYR A 165 -6.39 -6.92 12.30
N SER A 166 -7.71 -7.07 12.21
CA SER A 166 -8.58 -7.58 13.29
C SER A 166 -9.01 -9.04 13.06
N GLN A 167 -8.89 -9.54 11.83
CA GLN A 167 -9.33 -10.87 11.41
C GLN A 167 -8.53 -11.34 10.20
N ASN A 168 -8.60 -12.65 9.90
CA ASN A 168 -8.01 -13.27 8.70
C ASN A 168 -6.51 -12.98 8.51
N GLU A 169 -5.72 -13.35 9.52
CA GLU A 169 -4.25 -13.20 9.56
C GLU A 169 -3.59 -13.65 8.26
N ASP A 170 -3.89 -14.86 7.79
CA ASP A 170 -3.32 -15.41 6.56
C ASP A 170 -3.48 -14.48 5.34
N TYR A 171 -4.59 -13.74 5.27
CA TYR A 171 -4.88 -12.84 4.17
C TYR A 171 -4.22 -11.45 4.30
N TYR A 172 -4.11 -10.94 5.54
CA TYR A 172 -3.67 -9.57 5.81
C TYR A 172 -2.23 -9.46 6.29
N THR A 173 -1.54 -10.53 6.66
CA THR A 173 -0.11 -10.41 6.96
C THR A 173 0.64 -9.86 5.74
N LEU A 174 1.29 -8.70 5.92
CA LEU A 174 2.27 -8.21 4.95
C LEU A 174 3.57 -9.00 5.11
N TRP A 175 4.31 -9.15 4.03
CA TRP A 175 5.57 -9.88 3.99
C TRP A 175 6.64 -8.95 3.45
N TYR A 176 7.83 -8.94 4.05
CA TYR A 176 8.91 -8.06 3.59
C TYR A 176 10.26 -8.76 3.54
N ASP A 177 11.14 -8.24 2.69
CA ASP A 177 12.55 -8.58 2.59
C ASP A 177 13.34 -7.26 2.69
N ASP A 178 14.38 -7.25 3.52
CA ASP A 178 15.24 -6.11 3.83
C ASP A 178 16.73 -6.40 3.55
N SER A 179 17.03 -7.47 2.80
CA SER A 179 18.40 -7.91 2.53
C SER A 179 19.15 -7.10 1.46
N LEU A 180 18.44 -6.63 0.43
CA LEU A 180 18.99 -5.89 -0.73
C LEU A 180 18.17 -4.62 -1.00
N GLY A 181 17.99 -3.83 0.04
CA GLY A 181 16.96 -2.80 0.11
C GLY A 181 15.66 -3.36 0.67
N PHE A 182 14.64 -2.52 0.76
CA PHE A 182 13.39 -2.90 1.41
C PHE A 182 12.28 -3.12 0.38
N VAL A 183 11.64 -4.29 0.45
CA VAL A 183 10.46 -4.63 -0.35
C VAL A 183 9.41 -5.23 0.56
N VAL A 184 8.16 -4.79 0.44
CA VAL A 184 7.01 -5.34 1.16
C VAL A 184 5.91 -5.70 0.17
N ALA A 185 5.20 -6.81 0.40
CA ALA A 185 4.10 -7.25 -0.44
C ALA A 185 2.98 -7.90 0.38
N SER A 186 1.80 -7.99 -0.21
CA SER A 186 0.66 -8.71 0.40
C SER A 186 0.85 -10.22 0.44
N GLU A 187 1.71 -10.77 -0.41
CA GLU A 187 2.11 -12.18 -0.43
C GLU A 187 3.63 -12.24 -0.69
N PRO A 188 4.36 -13.20 -0.10
CA PRO A 188 5.81 -13.28 -0.27
C PRO A 188 6.17 -13.55 -1.73
N MET A 189 7.27 -12.94 -2.19
CA MET A 189 7.78 -13.13 -3.55
C MET A 189 8.69 -14.36 -3.66
N ASN A 190 9.36 -14.72 -2.57
CA ASN A 190 10.26 -15.86 -2.42
C ASN A 190 10.44 -16.19 -0.92
N ASP A 191 11.30 -17.14 -0.59
CA ASP A 191 11.51 -17.64 0.78
C ASP A 191 12.27 -16.67 1.71
N ASN A 192 12.85 -15.59 1.18
CA ASN A 192 13.52 -14.57 2.01
C ASN A 192 12.52 -13.65 2.71
N PHE A 193 11.29 -13.57 2.20
CA PHE A 193 10.27 -12.69 2.75
C PHE A 193 9.81 -13.20 4.12
N LYS A 194 9.91 -12.34 5.13
CA LYS A 194 9.47 -12.61 6.50
C LYS A 194 8.14 -11.91 6.78
N PRO A 195 7.25 -12.51 7.59
CA PRO A 195 5.97 -11.91 7.92
C PRO A 195 6.17 -10.68 8.80
N MET A 196 5.40 -9.63 8.53
CA MET A 196 5.33 -8.44 9.37
C MET A 196 4.37 -8.69 10.52
N GLU A 197 4.79 -8.36 11.74
CA GLU A 197 3.94 -8.54 12.91
C GLU A 197 2.70 -7.62 12.85
N ASN A 198 1.55 -8.14 13.32
CA ASN A 198 0.33 -7.34 13.41
C ASN A 198 0.55 -6.08 14.27
N LYS A 199 -0.18 -5.01 13.94
CA LYS A 199 -0.13 -3.70 14.61
C LYS A 199 1.25 -3.07 14.63
N THR A 200 1.98 -3.20 13.52
CA THR A 200 3.35 -2.69 13.40
C THR A 200 3.46 -1.71 12.25
N MET A 201 4.06 -0.56 12.54
CA MET A 201 4.44 0.44 11.54
C MET A 201 5.96 0.43 11.35
N LEU A 202 6.40 0.33 10.10
CA LEU A 202 7.78 0.49 9.69
C LEU A 202 7.92 1.81 8.96
N VAL A 203 8.98 2.57 9.27
CA VAL A 203 9.41 3.73 8.51
C VAL A 203 10.71 3.35 7.83
N VAL A 204 10.74 3.48 6.50
CA VAL A 204 11.84 3.00 5.67
C VAL A 204 12.37 4.14 4.80
N ARG A 205 13.69 4.33 4.85
CA ARG A 205 14.42 5.33 4.08
C ARG A 205 15.70 4.70 3.54
N ASP A 206 16.06 5.02 2.29
CA ASP A 206 17.24 4.51 1.60
C ASP A 206 17.39 2.97 1.68
N GLY A 207 16.25 2.29 1.62
CA GLY A 207 16.15 0.83 1.69
C GLY A 207 16.42 0.20 3.06
N ARG A 208 16.40 0.99 4.13
CA ARG A 208 16.61 0.52 5.51
C ARG A 208 15.43 0.91 6.39
N ILE A 209 15.08 0.01 7.31
CA ILE A 209 14.09 0.31 8.35
C ILE A 209 14.76 1.24 9.37
N GLU A 210 14.31 2.49 9.43
CA GLU A 210 14.82 3.48 10.40
C GLU A 210 14.05 3.46 11.71
N LYS A 211 12.76 3.12 11.65
CA LYS A 211 11.90 3.10 12.84
C LYS A 211 10.89 1.97 12.78
N VAL A 212 10.64 1.37 13.94
CA VAL A 212 9.61 0.36 14.17
C VAL A 212 8.73 0.87 15.32
N LEU A 213 7.42 1.00 15.07
CA LEU A 213 6.46 1.42 16.09
C LEU A 213 5.37 0.35 16.24
N ARG A 214 4.95 0.14 17.49
CA ARG A 214 3.72 -0.61 17.80
C ARG A 214 2.56 0.36 17.89
N VAL A 215 1.52 0.06 17.12
CA VAL A 215 0.33 0.91 16.97
C VAL A 215 -0.84 0.28 17.68
#